data_AF-A0A8U7P2X7-F1
#
_entry.id   AF-A0A8U7P2X7-F1
#
_cell.length_a   1.000
_cell.length_b   1.000
_cell.length_c   1.000
_cell.angle_alpha   90.00
_cell.angle_beta   90.00
_cell.angle_gamma   90.00
#
_symmetry.space_group_name_H-M   'P 1'
#
loop_
_entity.id
_entity.type
_entity.pdbx_description
1 polymer ?
#
loop_
_entity_poly.entity_id
_entity_poly.type
_entity_poly.pdbx_seq_one_letter_code
_entity_poly.pdbx_strand_id
1 'polypeptide(L)'
;MCLRQPRSPRQNPDSLRDQMKEQLMEYNTAILGGQENFPDHVIEEKYIQSASQDLQRETEEVKVSFQNKALALQRIQIMDILRNKVNQDDEESRLILETMKHIISLSQAIIEHQQRAHSKEQQLIDIKRKRLSLKKDIGQKLQQIQNMMKREREKQAAVNATAKQKLFDKLEQERQTTTVIQNVFQSIIIGSGVNWAEDPSLKTIVLQLEKNVS
;
A
#
# COMPACT_ATOMS: atom_id res chain seq x y z
N MET A 1 26.77 80.76 56.87
CA MET A 1 26.17 79.89 57.91
C MET A 1 26.62 78.46 57.65
N CYS A 2 27.07 77.80 58.72
CA CYS A 2 27.74 76.50 58.73
C CYS A 2 26.78 75.29 58.62
N LEU A 3 27.31 74.24 57.97
CA LEU A 3 27.25 72.80 58.29
C LEU A 3 25.91 72.04 58.26
N ARG A 4 25.90 70.96 57.46
CA ARG A 4 25.64 69.58 57.91
C ARG A 4 26.06 68.57 56.83
N GLN A 5 26.96 67.66 57.16
CA GLN A 5 27.01 66.33 56.53
C GLN A 5 26.39 65.32 57.49
N PRO A 6 25.70 64.29 56.96
CA PRO A 6 25.84 62.99 57.59
C PRO A 6 25.94 61.80 56.61
N ARG A 7 26.89 60.91 56.97
CA ARG A 7 26.85 59.44 57.02
C ARG A 7 26.65 58.63 55.73
N SER A 8 27.69 57.87 55.40
CA SER A 8 27.68 56.70 54.52
C SER A 8 26.82 55.54 55.07
N PRO A 9 26.13 54.79 54.20
CA PRO A 9 25.69 53.42 54.49
C PRO A 9 26.46 52.36 53.69
N ARG A 10 26.99 51.42 54.47
CA ARG A 10 27.25 49.98 54.28
C ARG A 10 27.13 49.36 52.88
N GLN A 11 28.20 48.66 52.51
CA GLN A 11 28.32 47.70 51.40
C GLN A 11 27.40 46.48 51.58
N ASN A 12 26.84 45.98 50.47
CA ASN A 12 26.28 44.63 50.34
C ASN A 12 26.90 43.97 49.08
N PRO A 13 27.36 42.71 49.15
CA PRO A 13 28.08 42.02 48.08
C PRO A 13 27.17 41.05 47.30
N ASP A 14 27.30 41.03 45.98
CA ASP A 14 27.20 39.88 45.08
C ASP A 14 27.53 40.41 43.68
N SER A 15 28.79 40.25 43.29
CA SER A 15 29.33 40.83 42.07
C SER A 15 28.88 39.99 40.88
N LEU A 16 28.27 40.61 39.86
CA LEU A 16 27.95 40.03 38.55
C LEU A 16 29.07 39.13 37.97
N ARG A 17 30.31 39.43 38.34
CA ARG A 17 31.51 38.66 38.00
C ARG A 17 31.45 37.21 38.48
N ASP A 18 30.91 36.95 39.66
CA ASP A 18 30.88 35.61 40.25
C ASP A 18 29.77 34.76 39.60
N GLN A 19 28.62 35.36 39.29
CA GLN A 19 27.59 34.74 38.45
C GLN A 19 28.12 34.37 37.06
N MET A 20 28.86 35.27 36.40
CA MET A 20 29.44 34.98 35.09
C MET A 20 30.47 33.84 35.13
N LYS A 21 31.23 33.71 36.23
CA LYS A 21 32.19 32.61 36.40
C LYS A 21 31.50 31.27 36.59
N GLU A 22 30.41 31.25 37.34
CA GLU A 22 29.63 30.04 37.58
C GLU A 22 29.00 29.53 36.28
N GLN A 23 28.40 30.42 35.50
CA GLN A 23 27.88 30.08 34.17
C GLN A 23 28.97 29.56 33.21
N LEU A 24 30.18 30.14 33.25
CA LEU A 24 31.32 29.67 32.45
C LEU A 24 31.85 28.30 32.89
N MET A 25 31.76 28.00 34.18
CA MET A 25 32.15 26.70 34.72
C MET A 25 31.14 25.62 34.34
N GLU A 26 29.84 25.92 34.41
CA GLU A 26 28.77 25.02 33.98
C GLU A 26 28.90 24.68 32.49
N TYR A 27 29.16 25.68 31.63
CA TYR A 27 29.31 25.50 30.19
C TYR A 27 30.52 24.63 29.82
N ASN A 28 31.68 24.88 30.46
CA ASN A 28 32.87 24.07 30.25
C ASN A 28 32.69 22.62 30.73
N THR A 29 31.96 22.42 31.83
CA THR A 29 31.68 21.08 32.37
C THR A 29 30.77 20.28 31.44
N ALA A 30 29.77 20.92 30.82
CA ALA A 30 28.90 20.28 29.84
C ALA A 30 29.63 19.86 28.55
N ILE A 31 30.57 20.68 28.07
CA ILE A 31 31.39 20.37 26.90
C ILE A 31 32.39 19.25 27.20
N LEU A 32 33.07 19.29 28.35
CA LEU A 32 34.02 18.25 28.77
C LEU A 32 33.32 16.93 29.12
N GLY A 33 32.05 16.98 29.52
CA GLY A 33 31.22 15.82 29.87
C GLY A 33 30.70 15.00 28.68
N GLY A 34 31.03 15.36 27.43
CA GLY A 34 30.72 14.57 26.24
C GLY A 34 29.22 14.43 25.93
N GLN A 35 28.38 15.34 26.44
CA GLN A 35 26.94 15.35 26.15
C GLN A 35 26.68 16.08 24.82
N GLU A 36 27.14 15.46 23.73
CA GLU A 36 27.12 16.01 22.37
C GLU A 36 25.75 15.86 21.66
N ASN A 37 24.64 15.79 22.40
CA ASN A 37 23.30 15.73 21.82
C ASN A 37 22.30 16.54 22.65
N PHE A 38 22.25 17.85 22.41
CA PHE A 38 21.10 18.67 22.75
C PHE A 38 20.01 18.47 21.68
N PRO A 39 18.80 18.00 22.01
CA PRO A 39 17.70 17.84 21.06
C PRO A 39 17.34 19.14 20.32
N ASP A 40 17.57 20.28 20.96
CA ASP A 40 17.33 21.61 20.40
C ASP A 40 18.16 21.88 19.14
N HIS A 41 19.41 21.40 19.09
CA HIS A 41 20.29 21.65 17.94
C HIS A 41 19.86 20.88 16.68
N VAL A 42 19.32 19.67 16.84
CA VAL A 42 18.79 18.86 15.73
C VAL A 42 17.46 19.44 15.19
N ILE A 43 16.63 20.01 16.07
CA ILE A 43 15.39 20.69 15.69
C ILE A 43 15.69 22.00 14.94
N GLU A 44 16.69 22.75 15.42
CA GLU A 44 17.16 23.99 14.80
C GLU A 44 17.82 23.74 13.43
N GLU A 45 18.66 22.70 13.31
CA GLU A 45 19.28 22.32 12.04
C GLU A 45 18.23 21.91 10.98
N LYS A 46 17.22 21.12 11.38
CA LYS A 46 16.11 20.74 10.49
C LYS A 46 15.28 21.96 10.07
N TYR A 47 15.07 22.90 10.98
CA TYR A 47 14.39 24.16 10.69
C TYR A 47 15.19 25.01 9.71
N ILE A 48 16.49 25.20 9.94
CA ILE A 48 17.41 25.91 9.04
C ILE A 48 17.44 25.25 7.66
N GLN A 49 17.47 23.92 7.60
CA GLN A 49 17.46 23.17 6.34
C GLN A 49 16.15 23.40 5.58
N SER A 50 15.00 23.37 6.26
CA SER A 50 13.70 23.66 5.63
C SER A 50 13.61 25.11 5.13
N ALA A 51 14.04 26.08 5.94
CA ALA A 51 14.06 27.49 5.57
C ALA A 51 14.99 27.75 4.38
N SER A 52 16.15 27.07 4.32
CA SER A 52 17.08 27.14 3.20
C SER A 52 16.48 26.57 1.91
N GLN A 53 15.79 25.43 1.99
CA GLN A 53 15.08 24.84 0.84
C GLN A 53 13.96 25.74 0.33
N ASP A 54 13.22 26.38 1.23
CA ASP A 54 12.15 27.31 0.87
C ASP A 54 12.70 28.59 0.24
N LEU A 55 13.75 29.18 0.80
CA LEU A 55 14.46 30.33 0.20
C LEU A 55 15.05 29.97 -1.18
N GLN A 56 15.59 28.76 -1.35
CA GLN A 56 16.09 28.30 -2.65
C GLN A 56 14.95 28.19 -3.68
N ARG A 57 13.80 27.67 -3.26
CA ARG A 57 12.59 27.58 -4.11
C ARG A 57 12.09 28.96 -4.50
N GLU A 58 11.96 29.87 -3.55
CA GLU A 58 11.54 31.26 -3.79
C GLU A 58 12.51 31.98 -4.73
N THR A 59 13.81 31.78 -4.52
CA THR A 59 14.85 32.36 -5.39
C THR A 59 14.72 31.84 -6.83
N GLU A 60 14.53 30.53 -7.02
CA GLU A 60 14.36 29.97 -8.36
C GLU A 60 13.05 30.45 -9.00
N GLU A 61 11.97 30.56 -8.24
CA GLU A 61 10.70 31.12 -8.73
C GLU A 61 10.84 32.58 -9.17
N VAL A 62 11.49 33.43 -8.35
CA VAL A 62 11.75 34.83 -8.68
C VAL A 62 12.65 34.94 -9.91
N LYS A 63 13.67 34.09 -10.02
CA LYS A 63 14.58 34.05 -11.18
C LYS A 63 13.85 33.66 -12.46
N VAL A 64 13.03 32.61 -12.43
CA VAL A 64 12.18 32.20 -13.57
C VAL A 64 11.22 33.33 -13.94
N SER A 65 10.60 33.97 -12.96
CA SER A 65 9.71 35.12 -13.16
C SER A 65 10.43 36.29 -13.83
N PHE A 66 11.62 36.65 -13.37
CA PHE A 66 12.46 37.69 -13.96
C PHE A 66 12.83 37.37 -15.40
N GLN A 67 13.31 36.14 -15.67
CA GLN A 67 13.68 35.70 -17.02
C GLN A 67 12.48 35.75 -17.97
N ASN A 68 11.30 35.30 -17.52
CA ASN A 68 10.08 35.36 -18.32
C ASN A 68 9.67 36.80 -18.65
N LYS A 69 9.73 37.70 -17.67
CA LYS A 69 9.43 39.13 -17.88
C LYS A 69 10.44 39.79 -18.81
N ALA A 70 11.73 39.50 -18.66
CA ALA A 70 12.77 40.01 -19.55
C ALA A 70 12.57 39.52 -20.99
N LEU A 71 12.26 38.24 -21.18
CA LEU A 71 11.96 37.68 -22.50
C LEU A 71 10.70 38.31 -23.11
N ALA A 72 9.64 38.52 -22.32
CA ALA A 72 8.43 39.18 -22.79
C ALA A 72 8.72 40.62 -23.27
N LEU A 73 9.52 41.36 -22.50
CA LEU A 73 9.94 42.72 -22.88
C LEU A 73 10.77 42.72 -24.18
N GLN A 74 11.76 41.83 -24.29
CA GLN A 74 12.57 41.69 -25.50
C GLN A 74 11.71 41.37 -26.73
N ARG A 75 10.73 40.47 -26.59
CA ARG A 75 9.79 40.14 -27.67
C ARG A 75 8.95 41.34 -28.09
N ILE A 76 8.47 42.15 -27.14
CA ILE A 76 7.71 43.37 -27.43
C ILE A 76 8.57 44.37 -28.20
N GLN A 77 9.81 44.59 -27.76
CA GLN A 77 10.75 45.50 -28.41
C GLN A 77 11.08 45.06 -29.83
N ILE A 78 11.40 43.78 -30.05
CA ILE A 78 11.67 43.23 -31.38
C ILE A 78 10.42 43.35 -32.27
N MET A 79 9.24 43.06 -31.74
CA MET A 79 7.98 43.18 -32.48
C MET A 79 7.70 44.62 -32.93
N ASP A 80 8.00 45.60 -32.09
CA ASP A 80 7.86 47.02 -32.42
C ASP A 80 8.81 47.43 -33.56
N ILE A 81 10.09 47.03 -33.46
CA ILE A 81 11.09 47.26 -34.51
C ILE A 81 10.66 46.59 -35.83
N LEU A 82 10.23 45.32 -35.79
CA LEU A 82 9.78 44.59 -36.97
C LEU A 82 8.54 45.21 -37.60
N ARG A 83 7.57 45.67 -36.80
CA ARG A 83 6.39 46.38 -37.28
C ARG A 83 6.78 47.64 -38.04
N ASN A 84 7.70 48.42 -37.49
CA ASN A 84 8.18 49.65 -38.12
C ASN A 84 8.93 49.36 -39.42
N LYS A 85 9.69 48.26 -39.49
CA LYS A 85 10.38 47.83 -40.71
C LYS A 85 9.41 47.39 -41.80
N VAL A 86 8.46 46.51 -41.50
CA VAL A 86 7.48 46.00 -42.49
C VAL A 86 6.63 47.11 -43.12
N ASN A 87 6.44 48.23 -42.43
CA ASN A 87 5.72 49.39 -42.93
C ASN A 87 6.49 50.24 -43.96
N GLN A 88 7.76 49.93 -44.25
CA GLN A 88 8.61 50.70 -45.18
C GLN A 88 8.36 50.38 -46.67
N ASP A 89 7.53 49.36 -46.98
CA ASP A 89 7.16 48.86 -48.35
C ASP A 89 8.36 48.68 -49.32
N ASP A 90 9.54 48.41 -48.77
CA ASP A 90 10.71 47.99 -49.53
C ASP A 90 10.70 46.47 -49.80
N GLU A 91 11.53 45.99 -50.72
CA GLU A 91 11.58 44.55 -51.04
C GLU A 91 11.99 43.67 -49.84
N GLU A 92 12.83 44.19 -48.94
CA GLU A 92 13.21 43.49 -47.71
C GLU A 92 11.99 43.30 -46.79
N SER A 93 11.13 44.32 -46.70
CA SER A 93 9.88 44.32 -45.94
C SER A 93 8.89 43.30 -46.47
N ARG A 94 8.82 43.12 -47.79
CA ARG A 94 8.00 42.08 -48.44
C ARG A 94 8.50 40.68 -48.12
N LEU A 95 9.80 40.44 -48.20
CA LEU A 95 10.43 39.17 -47.83
C LEU A 95 10.21 38.83 -46.35
N ILE A 96 10.34 39.82 -45.46
CA ILE A 96 10.05 39.65 -44.03
C ILE A 96 8.58 39.25 -43.83
N LEU A 97 7.64 39.92 -44.49
CA LEU A 97 6.21 39.63 -44.36
C LEU A 97 5.85 38.22 -44.88
N GLU A 98 6.41 37.81 -46.02
CA GLU A 98 6.22 36.46 -46.56
C GLU A 98 6.78 35.39 -45.61
N THR A 99 7.96 35.63 -45.06
CA THR A 99 8.58 34.75 -44.06
C THR A 99 7.72 34.65 -42.80
N MET A 100 7.18 35.78 -42.31
CA MET A 100 6.28 35.80 -41.15
C MET A 100 4.99 35.00 -41.43
N LYS A 101 4.38 35.15 -42.60
CA LYS A 101 3.21 34.35 -43.01
C LYS A 101 3.52 32.86 -43.00
N HIS A 102 4.67 32.47 -43.53
CA HIS A 102 5.09 31.07 -43.54
C HIS A 102 5.32 30.53 -42.11
N ILE A 103 5.97 31.31 -41.24
CA ILE A 103 6.16 30.96 -39.82
C ILE A 103 4.82 30.77 -39.10
N ILE A 104 3.84 31.65 -39.34
CA ILE A 104 2.50 31.55 -38.73
C ILE A 104 1.81 30.27 -39.19
N SER A 105 1.84 29.98 -40.50
CA SER A 105 1.26 28.75 -41.07
C SER A 105 1.89 27.49 -40.45
N LEU A 106 3.22 27.43 -40.34
CA LEU A 106 3.93 26.33 -39.70
C LEU A 106 3.58 26.21 -38.22
N SER A 107 3.53 27.34 -37.50
CA SER A 107 3.20 27.35 -36.07
C SER A 107 1.79 26.83 -35.82
N GLN A 108 0.84 27.20 -36.68
CA GLN A 108 -0.53 26.69 -36.63
C GLN A 108 -0.58 25.18 -36.86
N ALA A 109 0.11 24.67 -37.89
CA ALA A 109 0.20 23.24 -38.14
C ALA A 109 0.82 22.50 -36.94
N ILE A 110 1.88 23.04 -36.33
CA ILE A 110 2.51 22.46 -35.13
C ILE A 110 1.51 22.37 -33.98
N ILE A 111 0.76 23.45 -33.70
CA ILE A 111 -0.26 23.46 -32.65
C ILE A 111 -1.33 22.40 -32.90
N GLU A 112 -1.84 22.29 -34.14
CA GLU A 112 -2.83 21.28 -34.52
C GLU A 112 -2.29 19.85 -34.36
N HIS A 113 -1.02 19.61 -34.71
CA HIS A 113 -0.37 18.32 -34.49
C HIS A 113 -0.21 18.00 -32.99
N GLN A 114 0.18 18.98 -32.18
CA GLN A 114 0.32 18.83 -30.72
C GLN A 114 -1.03 18.54 -30.06
N GLN A 115 -2.09 19.28 -30.43
CA GLN A 115 -3.44 19.03 -29.92
C GLN A 115 -3.93 17.62 -30.26
N ARG A 116 -3.70 17.16 -31.51
CA ARG A 116 -4.03 15.79 -31.92
C ARG A 116 -3.23 14.75 -31.14
N ALA A 117 -1.94 14.99 -30.89
CA ALA A 117 -1.11 14.10 -30.09
C ALA A 117 -1.63 13.99 -28.65
N HIS A 118 -1.90 15.13 -27.99
CA HIS A 118 -2.46 15.15 -26.64
C HIS A 118 -3.83 14.45 -26.55
N SER A 119 -4.70 14.65 -27.54
CA SER A 119 -5.99 13.94 -27.59
C SER A 119 -5.80 12.42 -27.63
N LYS A 120 -4.89 11.93 -28.48
CA LYS A 120 -4.57 10.49 -28.55
C LYS A 120 -3.94 9.97 -27.27
N GLU A 121 -3.06 10.74 -26.65
CA GLU A 121 -2.44 10.38 -25.38
C GLU A 121 -3.48 10.26 -24.25
N GLN A 122 -4.43 11.19 -24.20
CA GLN A 122 -5.54 11.14 -23.25
C GLN A 122 -6.41 9.88 -23.46
N GLN A 123 -6.75 9.56 -24.72
CA GLN A 123 -7.47 8.33 -25.04
C GLN A 123 -6.69 7.08 -24.61
N LEU A 124 -5.37 7.07 -24.80
CA LEU A 124 -4.51 5.97 -24.37
C LEU A 124 -4.51 5.81 -22.84
N ILE A 125 -4.45 6.92 -22.10
CA ILE A 125 -4.54 6.93 -20.63
C ILE A 125 -5.88 6.35 -20.17
N ASP A 126 -6.98 6.74 -20.81
CA ASP A 126 -8.32 6.25 -20.45
C ASP A 126 -8.47 4.75 -20.75
N ILE A 127 -7.94 4.26 -21.88
CA ILE A 127 -7.89 2.83 -22.20
C ILE A 127 -7.06 2.08 -21.15
N LYS A 128 -5.89 2.60 -20.76
CA LYS A 128 -5.06 1.99 -19.71
C LYS A 128 -5.81 1.92 -18.37
N ARG A 129 -6.56 2.96 -18.01
CA ARG A 129 -7.40 3.00 -16.80
C ARG A 129 -8.51 1.96 -16.84
N LYS A 130 -9.26 1.88 -17.96
CA LYS A 130 -10.31 0.87 -18.17
C LYS A 130 -9.77 -0.55 -18.08
N ARG A 131 -8.64 -0.82 -18.74
CA ARG A 131 -7.96 -2.13 -18.70
C ARG A 131 -7.57 -2.52 -17.28
N LEU A 132 -7.07 -1.56 -16.49
CA LEU A 132 -6.70 -1.82 -15.10
C LEU A 132 -7.92 -2.16 -14.24
N SER A 133 -9.04 -1.44 -14.40
CA SER A 133 -10.30 -1.75 -13.72
C SER A 133 -10.76 -3.16 -14.05
N LEU A 134 -10.82 -3.50 -15.34
CA LEU A 134 -11.24 -4.82 -15.79
C LEU A 134 -10.35 -5.94 -15.23
N LYS A 135 -9.03 -5.72 -15.17
CA LYS A 135 -8.09 -6.69 -14.57
C LYS A 135 -8.40 -6.93 -13.08
N LYS A 136 -8.74 -5.87 -12.33
CA LYS A 136 -9.15 -5.99 -10.93
C LYS A 136 -10.44 -6.77 -10.79
N ASP A 137 -11.44 -6.45 -11.62
CA ASP A 137 -12.76 -7.10 -11.59
C ASP A 137 -12.66 -8.59 -11.93
N ILE A 138 -11.86 -8.95 -12.95
CA ILE A 138 -11.56 -10.34 -13.30
C ILE A 138 -10.90 -11.06 -12.12
N GLY A 139 -9.91 -10.43 -11.49
CA GLY A 139 -9.23 -11.00 -10.32
C GLY A 139 -10.21 -11.29 -9.17
N GLN A 140 -11.10 -10.34 -8.87
CA GLN A 140 -12.13 -10.52 -7.84
C GLN A 140 -13.12 -11.63 -8.18
N LYS A 141 -13.62 -11.68 -9.41
CA LYS A 141 -14.54 -12.75 -9.86
C LYS A 141 -13.87 -14.12 -9.82
N LEU A 142 -12.60 -14.22 -10.22
CA LEU A 142 -11.86 -15.47 -10.15
C LEU A 142 -11.72 -15.96 -8.70
N GLN A 143 -11.42 -15.05 -7.77
CA GLN A 143 -11.33 -15.36 -6.35
C GLN A 143 -12.69 -15.81 -5.79
N GLN A 144 -13.80 -15.18 -6.20
CA GLN A 144 -15.15 -15.61 -5.82
C GLN A 144 -15.45 -17.03 -6.33
N ILE A 145 -15.13 -17.33 -7.59
CA ILE A 145 -15.31 -18.67 -8.18
C ILE A 145 -14.50 -19.72 -7.42
N GLN A 146 -13.23 -19.43 -7.11
CA GLN A 146 -12.37 -20.34 -6.33
C GLN A 146 -12.96 -20.61 -4.94
N ASN A 147 -13.44 -19.58 -4.24
CA ASN A 147 -14.07 -19.71 -2.93
C ASN A 147 -15.36 -20.55 -2.99
N MET A 148 -16.20 -20.32 -4.01
CA MET A 148 -17.42 -21.10 -4.23
C MET A 148 -17.09 -22.57 -4.50
N MET A 149 -16.13 -22.87 -5.38
CA MET A 149 -15.69 -24.24 -5.66
C MET A 149 -15.16 -24.94 -4.41
N LYS A 150 -14.39 -24.23 -3.57
CA LYS A 150 -13.89 -24.77 -2.31
C LYS A 150 -15.04 -25.15 -1.37
N ARG A 151 -16.00 -24.25 -1.17
CA ARG A 151 -17.19 -24.52 -0.35
C ARG A 151 -18.00 -25.70 -0.86
N GLU A 152 -18.16 -25.82 -2.18
CA GLU A 152 -18.90 -26.92 -2.78
C GLU A 152 -18.19 -28.27 -2.58
N ARG A 153 -16.86 -28.30 -2.75
CA ARG A 153 -16.05 -29.49 -2.43
C ARG A 153 -16.15 -29.90 -0.96
N GLU A 154 -16.09 -28.93 -0.05
CA GLU A 154 -16.25 -29.17 1.39
C GLU A 154 -17.64 -29.73 1.73
N LYS A 155 -18.70 -29.15 1.15
CA LYS A 155 -20.07 -29.68 1.30
C LYS A 155 -20.20 -31.10 0.77
N GLN A 156 -19.69 -31.35 -0.44
CA GLN A 156 -19.75 -32.69 -1.04
C GLN A 156 -18.97 -33.71 -0.19
N ALA A 157 -17.80 -33.33 0.34
CA ALA A 157 -17.03 -34.18 1.23
C ALA A 157 -17.79 -34.49 2.52
N ALA A 158 -18.45 -33.50 3.13
CA ALA A 158 -19.28 -33.69 4.32
C ALA A 158 -20.47 -34.63 4.06
N VAL A 159 -21.22 -34.39 2.97
CA VAL A 159 -22.36 -35.25 2.58
C VAL A 159 -21.89 -36.69 2.33
N ASN A 160 -20.78 -36.87 1.61
CA ASN A 160 -20.21 -38.19 1.36
C ASN A 160 -19.76 -38.88 2.64
N ALA A 161 -19.15 -38.16 3.59
CA ALA A 161 -18.75 -38.70 4.88
C ALA A 161 -19.96 -39.14 5.71
N THR A 162 -21.02 -38.31 5.77
CA THR A 162 -22.26 -38.66 6.47
C THR A 162 -22.95 -39.86 5.82
N ALA A 163 -22.98 -39.94 4.49
CA ALA A 163 -23.54 -41.08 3.77
C ALA A 163 -22.77 -42.37 4.06
N LYS A 164 -21.43 -42.30 4.04
CA LYS A 164 -20.56 -43.44 4.41
C LYS A 164 -20.81 -43.89 5.85
N GLN A 165 -20.87 -42.96 6.80
CA GLN A 165 -21.14 -43.29 8.20
C GLN A 165 -22.48 -44.02 8.36
N LYS A 166 -23.55 -43.50 7.76
CA LYS A 166 -24.88 -44.15 7.78
C LYS A 166 -24.87 -45.56 7.17
N LEU A 167 -24.06 -45.80 6.14
CA LEU A 167 -23.91 -47.13 5.55
C LEU A 167 -23.16 -48.07 6.50
N PHE A 168 -22.08 -47.61 7.14
CA PHE A 168 -21.36 -48.39 8.14
C PHE A 168 -22.23 -48.71 9.37
N ASP A 169 -23.00 -47.74 9.87
CA ASP A 169 -23.90 -47.96 11.00
C ASP A 169 -24.96 -49.03 10.69
N LYS A 170 -25.54 -48.98 9.48
CA LYS A 170 -26.48 -50.02 9.01
C LYS A 170 -25.82 -51.38 8.88
N LEU A 171 -24.63 -51.45 8.28
CA LEU A 171 -23.89 -52.69 8.13
C LEU A 171 -23.58 -53.32 9.49
N GLU A 172 -23.19 -52.50 10.47
CA GLU A 172 -22.93 -52.95 11.83
C GLU A 172 -24.20 -53.49 12.50
N GLN A 173 -25.34 -52.84 12.30
CA GLN A 173 -26.63 -53.32 12.79
C GLN A 173 -27.03 -54.66 12.15
N GLU A 174 -26.86 -54.82 10.84
CA GLU A 174 -27.13 -56.08 10.13
C GLU A 174 -26.18 -57.19 10.59
N ARG A 175 -24.90 -56.87 10.84
CA ARG A 175 -23.92 -57.80 11.40
C ARG A 175 -24.35 -58.28 12.78
N GLN A 176 -24.70 -57.37 13.68
CA GLN A 176 -25.18 -57.69 15.03
C GLN A 176 -26.44 -58.56 15.00
N THR A 177 -27.41 -58.22 14.13
CA THR A 177 -28.65 -58.98 13.97
C THR A 177 -28.36 -60.40 13.48
N THR A 178 -27.45 -60.55 12.51
CA THR A 178 -27.01 -61.85 12.00
C THR A 178 -26.35 -62.68 13.09
N THR A 179 -25.48 -62.10 13.92
CA THR A 179 -24.86 -62.79 15.06
C THR A 179 -25.90 -63.28 16.07
N VAL A 180 -26.90 -62.45 16.40
CA VAL A 180 -27.99 -62.86 17.31
C VAL A 180 -28.78 -64.03 16.72
N ILE A 181 -29.16 -63.95 15.44
CA ILE A 181 -29.88 -65.03 14.74
C ILE A 181 -29.05 -66.32 14.74
N GLN A 182 -27.75 -66.25 14.44
CA GLN A 182 -26.84 -67.40 14.48
C GLN A 182 -26.79 -68.03 15.88
N ASN A 183 -26.64 -67.22 16.93
CA ASN A 183 -26.62 -67.69 18.32
C ASN A 183 -27.94 -68.36 18.74
N VAL A 184 -29.09 -67.83 18.28
CA VAL A 184 -30.40 -68.45 18.52
C VAL A 184 -30.50 -69.79 17.82
N PHE A 185 -30.11 -69.90 16.55
CA PHE A 185 -30.12 -71.17 15.83
C PHE A 185 -29.19 -72.21 16.46
N GLN A 186 -27.98 -71.82 16.88
CA GLN A 186 -27.08 -72.70 17.64
C GLN A 186 -27.74 -73.21 18.93
N SER A 187 -28.35 -72.31 19.69
CA SER A 187 -29.03 -72.64 20.96
C SER A 187 -30.19 -73.61 20.75
N ILE A 188 -30.99 -73.43 19.69
CA ILE A 188 -32.09 -74.34 19.34
C ILE A 188 -31.56 -75.71 18.96
N ILE A 189 -30.53 -75.80 18.12
CA ILE A 189 -29.94 -77.08 17.70
C ILE A 189 -29.41 -77.84 18.92
N ILE A 190 -28.63 -77.18 19.79
CA ILE A 190 -28.08 -77.78 21.01
C ILE A 190 -29.21 -78.19 21.99
N GLY A 191 -30.21 -77.33 22.19
CA GLY A 191 -31.32 -77.56 23.12
C GLY A 191 -32.35 -78.59 22.65
N SER A 192 -32.41 -78.89 21.35
CA SER A 192 -33.37 -79.85 20.77
C SER A 192 -33.09 -81.32 21.12
N GLY A 193 -31.92 -81.64 21.70
CA GLY A 193 -31.54 -83.01 22.07
C GLY A 193 -31.22 -83.92 20.88
N VAL A 194 -31.18 -83.40 19.65
CA VAL A 194 -30.69 -84.10 18.46
C VAL A 194 -29.18 -84.31 18.59
N ASN A 195 -28.68 -85.53 18.33
CA ASN A 195 -27.25 -85.86 18.41
C ASN A 195 -26.47 -85.30 17.20
N TRP A 196 -26.40 -83.96 17.13
CA TRP A 196 -25.80 -83.20 16.04
C TRP A 196 -24.30 -83.48 15.84
N ALA A 197 -23.63 -84.07 16.84
CA ALA A 197 -22.23 -84.46 16.75
C ALA A 197 -22.00 -85.75 15.95
N GLU A 198 -23.02 -86.62 15.86
CA GLU A 198 -22.99 -87.87 15.11
C GLU A 198 -23.40 -87.71 13.64
N ASP A 199 -24.25 -86.74 13.32
CA ASP A 199 -24.59 -86.40 11.93
C ASP A 199 -23.51 -85.46 11.32
N PRO A 200 -22.73 -85.92 10.32
CA PRO A 200 -21.70 -85.10 9.68
C PRO A 200 -22.24 -83.80 9.06
N SER A 201 -23.50 -83.79 8.64
CA SER A 201 -24.15 -82.65 7.99
C SER A 201 -24.45 -81.56 9.01
N LEU A 202 -25.09 -81.92 10.13
CA LEU A 202 -25.39 -81.00 11.23
C LEU A 202 -24.12 -80.49 11.92
N LYS A 203 -23.13 -81.35 12.13
CA LYS A 203 -21.80 -80.96 12.65
C LYS A 203 -21.15 -79.87 11.79
N THR A 204 -21.24 -80.00 10.47
CA THR A 204 -20.69 -78.99 9.55
C THR A 204 -21.42 -77.66 9.66
N ILE A 205 -22.75 -77.68 9.75
CA ILE A 205 -23.59 -76.48 9.86
C ILE A 205 -23.33 -75.73 11.17
N VAL A 206 -23.27 -76.43 12.30
CA VAL A 206 -23.00 -75.82 13.62
C VAL A 206 -21.61 -75.19 13.67
N LEU A 207 -20.58 -75.89 13.16
CA LEU A 207 -19.21 -75.36 13.11
C LEU A 207 -19.07 -74.16 12.16
N GLN A 208 -19.85 -74.10 11.08
CA GLN A 208 -19.89 -72.93 10.20
C GLN A 208 -20.56 -71.74 10.89
N LEU A 209 -21.62 -71.96 11.66
CA LEU A 209 -22.25 -70.89 12.45
C LEU A 209 -21.29 -70.32 13.50
N GLU A 210 -20.43 -71.15 14.09
CA GLU A 210 -19.46 -70.74 15.11
C GLU A 210 -18.28 -69.91 14.54
N LYS A 211 -17.77 -70.27 13.36
CA LYS A 211 -16.63 -69.58 12.72
C LYS A 211 -16.92 -68.15 12.27
N ASN A 212 -18.18 -67.81 12.07
CA ASN A 212 -18.59 -66.49 11.56
C ASN A 212 -18.84 -65.46 12.68
N VAL A 213 -18.53 -65.80 13.95
CA VAL A 213 -18.74 -64.96 15.14
C VAL A 213 -17.45 -64.22 15.58
N SER A 214 -16.30 -64.45 14.92
CA SER A 214 -15.02 -63.73 15.17
C SER A 214 -14.79 -62.56 14.22
#